data_AF-A0A066VW43-F1
#
_entry.id   AF-A0A066VW43-F1
#
_cell.length_a   1.000
_cell.length_b   1.000
_cell.length_c   1.000
_cell.angle_alpha   90.00
_cell.angle_beta   90.00
_cell.angle_gamma   90.00
#
_symmetry.space_group_name_H-M   'P 1'
#
loop_
_entity.id
_entity.type
_entity.pdbx_description
1 polymer ?
#
loop_
_entity_poly.entity_id
_entity_poly.type
_entity_poly.pdbx_seq_one_letter_code
_entity_poly.pdbx_strand_id
1 'polypeptide(L)'
;MKWTSAICSAGKKLRAASPSSARYLQRQKSDPFVKGRKSAPALGNALQDGPYRSRSAFKLLQLNERFNILQASSEAKAGRPRVIVDLGAAPGGWTQVAVQACATTARPPSKSTLSPCRLFALDILPMDPIQGATVLQGDFLDSKVQDELRRQVLAASSTSLPLGEKENSAEGAGCDGFVDVVLSDMMANTTGNPIRDTVLSLDLVTAAFQFASSTLSRQPSSWFVSKVFPSADSDEFLRLTLKQRFDHVSIVKDKITASRKESREVFWVAKGFRG
;
A
#
# COMPACT_ATOMS: atom_id res chain seq x y z
N MET A 1 16.32 62.98 -6.44
CA MET A 1 15.01 62.49 -5.93
C MET A 1 15.14 60.98 -5.70
N LYS A 2 15.17 60.54 -4.44
CA LYS A 2 15.33 59.13 -4.05
C LYS A 2 13.94 58.46 -4.02
N TRP A 3 13.78 57.38 -4.77
CA TRP A 3 12.65 56.46 -4.62
C TRP A 3 13.03 55.41 -3.57
N THR A 4 12.34 55.39 -2.43
CA THR A 4 12.39 54.27 -1.48
C THR A 4 11.06 53.54 -1.51
N SER A 5 11.14 52.26 -1.89
CA SER A 5 10.07 51.27 -1.89
C SER A 5 9.57 50.99 -0.47
N ALA A 6 8.26 51.04 -0.25
CA ALA A 6 7.59 50.44 0.89
C ALA A 6 6.76 49.26 0.40
N ILE A 7 7.33 48.05 0.47
CA ILE A 7 6.57 46.80 0.36
C ILE A 7 5.96 46.54 1.74
N CYS A 8 4.67 46.83 1.89
CA CYS A 8 3.92 46.43 3.07
C CYS A 8 3.63 44.92 2.97
N SER A 9 4.35 44.12 3.75
CA SER A 9 4.07 42.68 3.94
C SER A 9 2.73 42.52 4.65
N ALA A 10 1.70 42.10 3.92
CA ALA A 10 0.44 41.66 4.50
C ALA A 10 0.66 40.30 5.19
N GLY A 11 0.98 40.33 6.49
CA GLY A 11 1.04 39.14 7.32
C GLY A 11 -0.30 38.39 7.30
N LYS A 12 -0.32 37.19 6.72
CA LYS A 12 -1.46 36.28 6.82
C LYS A 12 -1.65 35.91 8.30
N LYS A 13 -2.74 36.40 8.92
CA LYS A 13 -3.16 35.97 10.26
C LYS A 13 -3.41 34.45 10.24
N LEU A 14 -2.65 33.70 11.04
CA LEU A 14 -2.90 32.27 11.26
C LEU A 14 -4.28 32.11 11.92
N ARG A 15 -5.19 31.40 11.25
CA ARG A 15 -6.51 31.07 11.82
C ARG A 15 -6.31 30.12 13.00
N ALA A 16 -7.00 30.38 14.11
CA ALA A 16 -7.00 29.48 15.27
C ALA A 16 -7.47 28.07 14.85
N ALA A 17 -6.81 27.03 15.37
CA ALA A 17 -7.15 25.65 15.06
C ALA A 17 -8.59 25.33 15.51
N SER A 18 -9.37 24.69 14.65
CA SER A 18 -10.73 24.27 14.98
C SER A 18 -10.75 23.29 16.17
N PRO A 19 -11.87 23.16 16.90
CA PRO A 19 -12.01 22.18 17.98
C PRO A 19 -11.74 20.73 17.56
N SER A 20 -11.99 20.38 16.30
CA SER A 20 -11.67 19.07 15.73
C SER A 20 -10.16 18.90 15.48
N SER A 21 -9.48 19.95 15.03
CA SER A 21 -8.02 19.99 14.85
C SER A 21 -7.28 19.89 16.19
N ALA A 22 -7.75 20.62 17.21
CA ALA A 22 -7.20 20.53 18.57
C ALA A 22 -7.33 19.12 19.16
N ARG A 23 -8.51 18.50 19.06
CA ARG A 23 -8.75 17.09 19.47
C ARG A 23 -7.90 16.10 18.67
N TYR A 24 -7.67 16.34 17.39
CA TYR A 24 -6.78 15.51 16.57
C TYR A 24 -5.33 15.57 17.08
N LEU A 25 -4.79 16.77 17.30
CA LEU A 25 -3.43 16.96 17.82
C LEU A 25 -3.24 16.37 19.21
N GLN A 26 -4.23 16.53 20.10
CA GLN A 26 -4.19 15.93 21.44
C GLN A 26 -4.14 14.39 21.37
N ARG A 27 -4.95 13.78 20.50
CA ARG A 27 -4.92 12.32 20.28
C ARG A 27 -3.56 11.84 19.76
N GLN A 28 -2.98 12.56 18.80
CA GLN A 28 -1.65 12.22 18.27
C GLN A 28 -0.59 12.19 19.38
N LYS A 29 -0.66 13.11 20.35
CA LYS A 29 0.28 13.15 21.49
C LYS A 29 0.15 11.95 22.42
N SER A 30 -1.06 11.42 22.63
CA SER A 30 -1.32 10.30 23.54
C SER A 30 -1.16 8.92 22.87
N ASP A 31 -1.11 8.87 21.54
CA ASP A 31 -1.14 7.64 20.76
C ASP A 31 0.18 6.84 20.85
N PRO A 32 0.17 5.58 21.33
CA PRO A 32 1.38 4.79 21.51
C PRO A 32 2.09 4.49 20.20
N PHE A 33 1.37 4.34 19.09
CA PHE A 33 1.98 4.04 17.77
C PHE A 33 2.60 5.29 17.15
N VAL A 34 2.09 6.47 17.47
CA VAL A 34 2.68 7.75 17.03
C VAL A 34 3.99 8.01 17.76
N LYS A 35 4.07 7.65 19.05
CA LYS A 35 5.33 7.69 19.81
C LYS A 35 6.29 6.60 19.33
N GLY A 36 5.76 5.39 19.17
CA GLY A 36 6.50 4.19 18.77
C GLY A 36 7.18 4.32 17.42
N ARG A 37 6.68 5.17 16.50
CA ARG A 37 7.29 5.36 15.17
C ARG A 37 8.79 5.70 15.21
N LYS A 38 9.23 6.42 16.26
CA LYS A 38 10.63 6.85 16.45
C LYS A 38 11.54 5.75 16.98
N SER A 39 10.95 4.77 17.65
CA SER A 39 11.66 3.74 18.42
C SER A 39 11.41 2.34 17.89
N ALA A 40 10.55 2.20 16.88
CA ALA A 40 10.20 0.90 16.32
C ALA A 40 11.43 0.28 15.68
N PRO A 41 11.78 -0.97 16.05
CA PRO A 41 12.78 -1.70 15.32
C PRO A 41 12.30 -1.84 13.87
N ALA A 42 13.19 -1.53 12.94
CA ALA A 42 12.99 -1.85 11.53
C ALA A 42 12.75 -3.36 11.41
N LEU A 43 12.02 -3.80 10.37
CA LEU A 43 12.15 -5.19 9.95
C LEU A 43 13.62 -5.39 9.53
N GLY A 44 14.42 -6.03 10.39
CA GLY A 44 15.87 -6.18 10.22
C GLY A 44 16.73 -4.96 10.56
N ASN A 45 17.99 -4.93 10.12
CA ASN A 45 18.97 -3.89 10.48
C ASN A 45 18.91 -2.62 9.60
N ALA A 46 17.85 -2.42 8.81
CA ALA A 46 17.83 -1.40 7.76
C ALA A 46 16.66 -0.43 7.90
N LEU A 47 16.80 0.56 8.78
CA LEU A 47 16.14 1.86 8.57
C LEU A 47 17.18 2.84 8.03
N GLN A 48 17.49 2.74 6.74
CA GLN A 48 18.25 3.81 6.07
C GLN A 48 17.47 5.14 6.13
N ASP A 49 16.14 5.09 6.16
CA ASP A 49 15.24 6.27 6.18
C ASP A 49 14.77 6.74 7.58
N GLY A 50 15.33 6.20 8.67
CA GLY A 50 14.97 6.62 10.05
C GLY A 50 13.56 6.19 10.51
N PRO A 51 12.91 6.89 11.46
CA PRO A 51 11.59 6.52 11.99
C PRO A 51 10.50 6.22 10.94
N TYR A 52 9.52 5.38 11.29
CA TYR A 52 8.32 5.26 10.44
C TYR A 52 7.63 6.62 10.29
N ARG A 53 7.22 6.94 9.06
CA ARG A 53 6.60 8.21 8.70
C ARG A 53 5.17 8.32 9.22
N SER A 54 4.47 7.21 9.35
CA SER A 54 3.11 7.14 9.90
C SER A 54 2.94 6.04 10.93
N ARG A 55 1.91 6.18 11.76
CA ARG A 55 1.45 5.07 12.62
C ARG A 55 0.77 3.94 11.85
N SER A 56 0.37 4.16 10.59
CA SER A 56 -0.29 3.12 9.80
C SER A 56 0.67 1.98 9.44
N ALA A 57 1.99 2.25 9.44
CA ALA A 57 3.04 1.22 9.31
C ALA A 57 2.82 0.03 10.26
N PHE A 58 2.44 0.28 11.52
CA PHE A 58 2.19 -0.77 12.51
C PHE A 58 1.01 -1.67 12.15
N LYS A 59 0.05 -1.19 11.35
CA LYS A 59 -1.05 -2.02 10.86
C LYS A 59 -0.53 -3.07 9.88
N LEU A 60 0.31 -2.66 8.92
CA LEU A 60 0.92 -3.58 7.97
C LEU A 60 1.91 -4.53 8.66
N LEU A 61 2.67 -4.07 9.66
CA LEU A 61 3.51 -4.95 10.47
C LEU A 61 2.69 -6.06 11.15
N GLN A 62 1.57 -5.71 11.78
CA GLN A 62 0.68 -6.66 12.46
C GLN A 62 -0.02 -7.61 11.48
N LEU A 63 -0.42 -7.11 10.31
CA LEU A 63 -0.95 -7.95 9.24
C LEU A 63 0.12 -8.92 8.73
N ASN A 64 1.35 -8.43 8.50
CA ASN A 64 2.44 -9.25 8.02
C ASN A 64 2.88 -10.31 9.03
N GLU A 65 2.96 -9.97 10.32
CA GLU A 65 3.24 -10.93 11.40
C GLU A 65 2.24 -12.09 11.43
N ARG A 66 0.96 -11.80 11.10
CA ARG A 66 -0.10 -12.81 11.11
C ARG A 66 -0.16 -13.65 9.85
N PHE A 67 0.09 -13.06 8.68
CA PHE A 67 -0.20 -13.68 7.38
C PHE A 67 1.05 -13.96 6.54
N ASN A 68 2.21 -13.45 6.94
CA ASN A 68 3.47 -13.53 6.20
C ASN A 68 3.35 -13.02 4.76
N ILE A 69 2.61 -11.93 4.56
CA ILE A 69 2.30 -11.33 3.24
C ILE A 69 3.58 -10.95 2.48
N LEU A 70 4.58 -10.42 3.20
CA LEU A 70 5.80 -9.84 2.65
C LEU A 70 7.04 -10.74 2.80
N GLN A 71 6.89 -11.95 3.35
CA GLN A 71 7.99 -12.87 3.61
C GLN A 71 7.97 -14.06 2.65
N ALA A 72 9.14 -14.67 2.42
CA ALA A 72 9.19 -15.99 1.78
C ALA A 72 8.58 -17.02 2.74
N SER A 73 7.49 -17.66 2.34
CA SER A 73 6.91 -18.74 3.14
C SER A 73 7.85 -19.95 3.13
N SER A 74 8.14 -20.52 4.30
CA SER A 74 8.92 -21.76 4.43
C SER A 74 8.19 -22.99 3.87
N GLU A 75 6.86 -22.92 3.75
CA GLU A 75 5.99 -24.06 3.42
C GLU A 75 5.49 -24.06 1.96
N ALA A 76 5.77 -23.00 1.20
CA ALA A 76 5.38 -22.91 -0.20
C ALA A 76 6.61 -22.92 -1.09
N LYS A 77 6.54 -23.62 -2.24
CA LYS A 77 7.41 -23.38 -3.40
C LYS A 77 7.46 -21.91 -3.87
N ALA A 78 6.66 -21.04 -3.26
CA ALA A 78 6.64 -19.62 -3.52
C ALA A 78 7.74 -18.88 -2.76
N GLY A 79 8.64 -18.27 -3.53
CA GLY A 79 9.64 -17.35 -3.01
C GLY A 79 9.05 -16.04 -2.50
N ARG A 80 9.92 -15.13 -2.05
CA ARG A 80 9.53 -13.77 -1.66
C ARG A 80 8.82 -13.03 -2.80
N PRO A 81 7.95 -12.05 -2.50
CA PRO A 81 7.41 -11.15 -3.53
C PRO A 81 8.54 -10.49 -4.34
N ARG A 82 8.35 -10.46 -5.66
CA ARG A 82 9.23 -9.78 -6.61
C ARG A 82 8.66 -8.42 -6.98
N VAL A 83 7.34 -8.28 -7.04
CA VAL A 83 6.66 -7.03 -7.41
C VAL A 83 5.54 -6.74 -6.41
N ILE A 84 5.63 -5.58 -5.77
CA ILE A 84 4.66 -5.09 -4.79
C ILE A 84 4.13 -3.74 -5.25
N VAL A 85 2.82 -3.53 -5.12
CA VAL A 85 2.15 -2.25 -5.35
C VAL A 85 1.48 -1.79 -4.06
N ASP A 86 1.73 -0.56 -3.64
CA ASP A 86 1.16 0.10 -2.46
C ASP A 86 0.28 1.29 -2.89
N LEU A 87 -1.04 1.15 -2.76
CA LEU A 87 -2.05 2.12 -3.16
C LEU A 87 -2.52 2.92 -1.94
N GLY A 88 -2.59 4.25 -2.08
CA GLY A 88 -2.86 5.13 -0.94
C GLY A 88 -1.65 5.21 0.00
N ALA A 89 -0.46 5.29 -0.61
CA ALA A 89 0.80 5.12 0.09
C ALA A 89 1.16 6.27 1.04
N ALA A 90 0.69 7.50 0.81
CA ALA A 90 1.15 8.67 1.55
C ALA A 90 0.77 8.58 3.05
N PRO A 91 1.69 8.91 3.98
CA PRO A 91 3.01 9.52 3.78
C PRO A 91 4.17 8.52 3.59
N GLY A 92 3.86 7.24 3.35
CA GLY A 92 4.83 6.19 3.01
C GLY A 92 5.07 5.15 4.09
N GLY A 93 4.21 5.06 5.11
CA GLY A 93 4.41 4.13 6.23
C GLY A 93 4.33 2.66 5.83
N TRP A 94 3.36 2.28 4.99
CA TRP A 94 3.26 0.92 4.45
C TRP A 94 4.39 0.63 3.47
N THR A 95 4.71 1.61 2.62
CA THR A 95 5.86 1.55 1.69
C THR A 95 7.17 1.26 2.42
N GLN A 96 7.46 1.95 3.54
CA GLN A 96 8.66 1.69 4.35
C GLN A 96 8.72 0.24 4.86
N VAL A 97 7.60 -0.30 5.35
CA VAL A 97 7.52 -1.68 5.81
C VAL A 97 7.76 -2.67 4.66
N ALA A 98 7.19 -2.41 3.49
CA ALA A 98 7.37 -3.25 2.30
C ALA A 98 8.83 -3.23 1.79
N VAL A 99 9.48 -2.06 1.73
CA VAL A 99 10.91 -1.95 1.37
C VAL A 99 11.78 -2.77 2.32
N GLN A 100 11.57 -2.63 3.63
CA GLN A 100 12.35 -3.36 4.63
C GLN A 100 12.18 -4.88 4.50
N ALA A 101 10.95 -5.35 4.26
CA ALA A 101 10.71 -6.77 4.03
C ALA A 101 11.45 -7.27 2.77
N CYS A 102 11.47 -6.47 1.71
CA CYS A 102 12.22 -6.77 0.49
C CYS A 102 13.75 -6.76 0.69
N ALA A 103 14.28 -5.93 1.60
CA ALA A 103 15.70 -5.87 1.92
C ALA A 103 16.15 -7.03 2.85
N THR A 104 15.36 -7.38 3.85
CA THR A 104 15.70 -8.46 4.82
C THR A 104 15.65 -9.84 4.22
N THR A 105 14.83 -10.04 3.20
CA THR A 105 14.73 -11.31 2.47
C THR A 105 15.80 -11.44 1.37
N ALA A 106 16.62 -10.41 1.14
CA ALA A 106 17.73 -10.46 0.20
C ALA A 106 18.95 -11.15 0.85
N ARG A 107 19.31 -12.33 0.33
CA ARG A 107 20.60 -12.98 0.64
C ARG A 107 21.75 -12.02 0.23
N PRO A 108 22.89 -11.98 0.95
CA PRO A 108 24.00 -11.08 0.61
C PRO A 108 24.39 -11.17 -0.88
N PRO A 109 24.74 -10.03 -1.51
CA PRO A 109 24.89 -9.91 -2.96
C PRO A 109 25.91 -10.89 -3.56
N SER A 110 26.91 -11.34 -2.80
CA SER A 110 27.90 -12.33 -3.24
C SER A 110 27.33 -13.75 -3.43
N LYS A 111 26.10 -14.02 -3.00
CA LYS A 111 25.46 -15.34 -3.06
C LYS A 111 24.01 -15.33 -3.55
N SER A 112 23.49 -14.19 -4.00
CA SER A 112 22.09 -14.06 -4.43
C SER A 112 21.98 -14.01 -5.96
N THR A 113 21.40 -15.06 -6.55
CA THR A 113 20.99 -15.11 -7.96
C THR A 113 19.58 -14.52 -8.19
N LEU A 114 18.89 -14.05 -7.14
CA LEU A 114 17.52 -13.56 -7.23
C LEU A 114 17.45 -12.07 -7.63
N SER A 115 16.59 -11.75 -8.61
CA SER A 115 16.31 -10.39 -9.04
C SER A 115 15.72 -9.54 -7.90
N PRO A 116 16.08 -8.25 -7.78
CA PRO A 116 15.60 -7.39 -6.70
C PRO A 116 14.06 -7.31 -6.66
N CYS A 117 13.50 -7.18 -5.45
CA CYS A 117 12.09 -6.82 -5.29
C CYS A 117 11.88 -5.37 -5.80
N ARG A 118 10.79 -5.16 -6.53
CA ARG A 118 10.38 -3.88 -7.08
C ARG A 118 9.11 -3.45 -6.38
N LEU A 119 9.15 -2.26 -5.78
CA LEU A 119 8.03 -1.69 -5.06
C LEU A 119 7.57 -0.42 -5.77
N PHE A 120 6.27 -0.33 -6.02
CA PHE A 120 5.62 0.85 -6.58
C PHE A 120 4.64 1.39 -5.56
N ALA A 121 4.74 2.68 -5.26
CA ALA A 121 3.86 3.36 -4.33
C ALA A 121 3.12 4.48 -5.05
N LEU A 122 1.80 4.51 -4.94
CA LEU A 122 0.95 5.52 -5.58
C LEU A 122 0.06 6.19 -4.55
N ASP A 123 0.02 7.52 -4.58
CA ASP A 123 -0.93 8.31 -3.80
C ASP A 123 -1.34 9.59 -4.55
N ILE A 124 -2.51 10.13 -4.22
CA ILE A 124 -2.97 11.44 -4.72
C ILE A 124 -2.16 12.58 -4.07
N LEU A 125 -1.74 12.40 -2.82
CA LEU A 125 -0.95 13.34 -2.06
C LEU A 125 0.54 13.17 -2.36
N PRO A 126 1.32 14.26 -2.40
CA PRO A 126 2.77 14.17 -2.50
C PRO A 126 3.35 13.53 -1.23
N MET A 127 4.40 12.73 -1.40
CA MET A 127 5.20 12.23 -0.29
C MET A 127 6.69 12.25 -0.64
N ASP A 128 7.53 12.36 0.38
CA ASP A 128 8.98 12.32 0.17
C ASP A 128 9.37 10.97 -0.46
N PRO A 129 10.40 10.93 -1.33
CA PRO A 129 10.86 9.68 -1.91
C PRO A 129 11.32 8.69 -0.82
N ILE A 130 11.12 7.39 -1.07
CA ILE A 130 11.57 6.29 -0.20
C ILE A 130 12.56 5.44 -1.00
N GLN A 131 13.77 5.26 -0.49
CA GLN A 131 14.79 4.49 -1.19
C GLN A 131 14.33 3.03 -1.36
N GLY A 132 14.40 2.50 -2.58
CA GLY A 132 13.93 1.15 -2.90
C GLY A 132 12.45 1.07 -3.33
N ALA A 133 11.75 2.20 -3.42
CA ALA A 133 10.40 2.30 -3.97
C ALA A 133 10.35 3.32 -5.12
N THR A 134 9.64 2.99 -6.19
CA THR A 134 9.22 3.96 -7.21
C THR A 134 7.96 4.64 -6.72
N VAL A 135 8.01 5.95 -6.50
CA VAL A 135 6.88 6.75 -6.02
C VAL A 135 6.21 7.48 -7.18
N LEU A 136 4.92 7.23 -7.38
CA LEU A 136 4.07 7.94 -8.32
C LEU A 136 3.08 8.81 -7.54
N GLN A 137 2.81 9.99 -8.08
CA GLN A 137 1.75 10.86 -7.58
C GLN A 137 0.63 10.94 -8.61
N GLY A 138 -0.60 10.67 -8.19
CA GLY A 138 -1.77 10.76 -9.05
C GLY A 138 -3.03 10.24 -8.37
N ASP A 139 -4.19 10.64 -8.89
CA ASP A 139 -5.46 10.05 -8.47
C ASP A 139 -5.56 8.63 -9.03
N PHE A 140 -5.58 7.64 -8.15
CA PHE A 140 -5.70 6.24 -8.57
C PHE A 140 -7.04 5.94 -9.26
N LEU A 141 -8.08 6.76 -9.06
CA LEU A 141 -9.34 6.59 -9.80
C LEU A 141 -9.26 7.10 -11.25
N ASP A 142 -8.20 7.83 -11.62
CA ASP A 142 -7.96 8.20 -13.02
C ASP A 142 -7.34 7.04 -13.80
N SER A 143 -8.04 6.60 -14.85
CA SER A 143 -7.57 5.59 -15.81
C SER A 143 -6.15 5.84 -16.33
N LYS A 144 -5.76 7.09 -16.59
CA LYS A 144 -4.42 7.42 -17.09
C LYS A 144 -3.34 7.14 -16.06
N VAL A 145 -3.65 7.37 -14.78
CA VAL A 145 -2.73 7.09 -13.67
C VAL A 145 -2.63 5.57 -13.47
N GLN A 146 -3.74 4.84 -13.59
CA GLN A 146 -3.73 3.37 -13.54
C GLN A 146 -2.91 2.77 -14.69
N ASP A 147 -3.07 3.28 -15.91
CA ASP A 147 -2.33 2.84 -17.09
C ASP A 147 -0.83 3.13 -16.95
N GLU A 148 -0.48 4.32 -16.44
CA GLU A 148 0.91 4.68 -16.17
C GLU A 148 1.55 3.79 -15.11
N LEU A 149 0.84 3.55 -13.99
CA LEU A 149 1.29 2.61 -12.96
C LEU A 149 1.48 1.21 -13.57
N ARG A 150 0.48 0.69 -14.29
CA ARG A 150 0.54 -0.62 -14.96
C ARG A 150 1.76 -0.72 -15.88
N ARG A 151 1.99 0.30 -16.69
CA ARG A 151 3.11 0.37 -17.65
C ARG A 151 4.46 0.32 -16.93
N GLN A 152 4.64 1.10 -15.86
CA GLN A 152 5.89 1.09 -15.10
C GLN A 152 6.13 -0.26 -14.39
N VAL A 153 5.08 -0.83 -13.80
CA VAL A 153 5.15 -2.13 -13.11
C VAL A 153 5.50 -3.25 -14.10
N LEU A 154 4.85 -3.28 -15.27
CA LEU A 154 5.14 -4.25 -16.33
C LEU A 154 6.56 -4.11 -16.86
N ALA A 155 6.98 -2.89 -17.20
CA ALA A 155 8.33 -2.60 -17.70
C ALA A 155 9.38 -3.11 -16.71
N ALA A 156 9.21 -2.81 -15.43
CA ALA A 156 10.15 -3.26 -14.42
C ALA A 156 10.10 -4.79 -14.25
N SER A 157 8.93 -5.44 -14.27
CA SER A 157 8.83 -6.90 -14.15
C SER A 157 9.59 -7.66 -15.26
N SER A 158 9.61 -7.11 -16.48
CA SER A 158 10.23 -7.73 -17.66
C SER A 158 11.77 -7.72 -17.67
N THR A 159 12.42 -6.73 -17.04
CA THR A 159 13.90 -6.54 -17.07
C THR A 159 14.69 -7.58 -16.26
N SER A 160 14.06 -8.66 -15.81
CA SER A 160 14.68 -9.69 -14.94
C SER A 160 14.67 -11.10 -15.52
N LEU A 161 14.29 -11.26 -16.79
CA LEU A 161 14.52 -12.52 -17.50
C LEU A 161 15.94 -12.51 -18.08
N PRO A 162 16.74 -13.57 -17.88
CA PRO A 162 18.01 -13.73 -18.59
C PRO A 162 17.77 -13.61 -20.09
N LEU A 163 18.67 -12.92 -20.80
CA LEU A 163 18.73 -12.90 -22.27
C LEU A 163 18.82 -14.35 -22.77
N GLY A 164 17.69 -14.88 -23.24
CA GLY A 164 17.54 -16.27 -23.64
C GLY A 164 16.13 -16.52 -24.15
N GLU A 165 15.94 -16.24 -25.44
CA GLU A 165 14.92 -16.81 -26.33
C GLU A 165 13.43 -16.74 -25.90
N LYS A 166 12.70 -15.78 -26.48
CA LYS A 166 11.70 -16.00 -27.55
C LYS A 166 10.83 -14.74 -27.70
N GLU A 167 11.23 -13.89 -28.64
CA GLU A 167 10.24 -13.20 -29.46
C GLU A 167 9.57 -14.26 -30.35
N ASN A 168 8.25 -14.15 -30.52
CA ASN A 168 7.32 -14.99 -31.30
C ASN A 168 6.42 -15.91 -30.46
N SER A 169 5.36 -15.31 -29.90
CA SER A 169 4.01 -15.91 -29.95
C SER A 169 2.99 -14.84 -29.54
N ALA A 170 2.50 -14.09 -30.53
CA ALA A 170 1.18 -13.51 -30.45
C ALA A 170 0.16 -14.66 -30.40
N GLU A 171 -0.86 -14.51 -29.55
CA GLU A 171 -2.06 -15.34 -29.47
C GLU A 171 -1.88 -16.76 -28.91
N GLY A 172 -2.15 -16.93 -27.61
CA GLY A 172 -2.44 -18.23 -27.00
C GLY A 172 -1.53 -18.69 -25.86
N ALA A 173 -1.42 -17.90 -24.78
CA ALA A 173 -0.97 -18.38 -23.46
C ALA A 173 -1.58 -17.49 -22.38
N GLY A 174 -2.16 -18.06 -21.33
CA GLY A 174 -2.91 -17.34 -20.30
C GLY A 174 -2.10 -16.16 -19.73
N CYS A 175 -2.74 -15.00 -19.58
CA CYS A 175 -2.13 -13.82 -18.99
C CYS A 175 -1.85 -14.07 -17.50
N ASP A 176 -0.73 -14.73 -17.21
CA ASP A 176 -0.17 -14.74 -15.87
C ASP A 176 0.18 -13.30 -15.53
N GLY A 177 -0.49 -12.72 -14.52
CA GLY A 177 -0.18 -11.37 -14.06
C GLY A 177 1.28 -11.25 -13.60
N PHE A 178 1.72 -10.02 -13.38
CA PHE A 178 3.11 -9.65 -13.14
C PHE A 178 3.32 -8.95 -11.78
N VAL A 179 2.29 -8.93 -10.93
CA VAL A 179 2.31 -8.40 -9.56
C VAL A 179 2.06 -9.51 -8.57
N ASP A 180 2.88 -9.59 -7.51
CA ASP A 180 2.70 -10.60 -6.46
C ASP A 180 1.82 -10.07 -5.33
N VAL A 181 1.96 -8.80 -4.97
CA VAL A 181 1.24 -8.21 -3.82
C VAL A 181 0.67 -6.85 -4.20
N VAL A 182 -0.64 -6.66 -3.99
CA VAL A 182 -1.30 -5.35 -4.02
C VAL A 182 -1.78 -5.03 -2.61
N LEU A 183 -1.28 -3.92 -2.06
CA LEU A 183 -1.66 -3.34 -0.79
C LEU A 183 -2.48 -2.07 -1.04
N SER A 184 -3.53 -1.85 -0.24
CA SER A 184 -4.33 -0.63 -0.30
C SER A 184 -4.69 -0.16 1.10
N ASP A 185 -4.12 0.97 1.52
CA ASP A 185 -4.56 1.74 2.70
C ASP A 185 -5.30 3.01 2.27
N MET A 186 -5.84 3.03 1.03
CA MET A 186 -6.64 4.15 0.52
C MET A 186 -7.85 4.47 1.41
N MET A 187 -8.16 5.75 1.52
CA MET A 187 -9.36 6.23 2.20
C MET A 187 -9.72 7.62 1.69
N ALA A 188 -10.99 7.83 1.32
CA ALA A 188 -11.49 9.15 1.00
C ALA A 188 -11.58 10.03 2.25
N ASN A 189 -11.60 11.35 2.07
CA ASN A 189 -11.87 12.26 3.18
C ASN A 189 -13.24 11.92 3.81
N THR A 190 -13.24 11.58 5.09
CA THR A 190 -14.48 11.25 5.81
C THR A 190 -15.40 12.47 5.84
N THR A 191 -16.61 12.29 5.35
CA THR A 191 -17.64 13.33 5.26
C THR A 191 -18.39 13.49 6.58
N GLY A 192 -18.28 12.50 7.47
CA GLY A 192 -19.03 12.42 8.72
C GLY A 192 -20.41 11.77 8.54
N ASN A 193 -20.82 11.47 7.30
CA ASN A 193 -21.99 10.66 7.01
C ASN A 193 -21.57 9.18 6.84
N PRO A 194 -21.98 8.28 7.76
CA PRO A 194 -21.59 6.88 7.74
C PRO A 194 -21.88 6.15 6.43
N ILE A 195 -23.01 6.46 5.77
CA ILE A 195 -23.45 5.80 4.53
C ILE A 195 -22.57 6.24 3.37
N ARG A 196 -22.37 7.56 3.23
CA ARG A 196 -21.52 8.11 2.18
C ARG A 196 -20.08 7.63 2.33
N ASP A 197 -19.56 7.61 3.55
CA ASP A 197 -18.19 7.17 3.82
C ASP A 197 -17.99 5.67 3.51
N THR A 198 -19.01 4.82 3.71
CA THR A 198 -18.93 3.42 3.31
C THR A 198 -19.00 3.22 1.80
N VAL A 199 -19.81 4.00 1.08
CA VAL A 199 -19.89 3.95 -0.40
C VAL A 199 -18.55 4.36 -1.01
N LEU A 200 -17.98 5.50 -0.58
CA LEU A 200 -16.67 5.95 -1.05
C LEU A 200 -15.55 4.96 -0.72
N SER A 201 -15.64 4.28 0.44
CA SER A 201 -14.70 3.22 0.77
C SER A 201 -14.85 2.02 -0.17
N LEU A 202 -16.06 1.63 -0.54
CA LEU A 202 -16.29 0.52 -1.45
C LEU A 202 -15.78 0.85 -2.86
N ASP A 203 -16.02 2.06 -3.36
CA ASP A 203 -15.53 2.52 -4.68
C ASP A 203 -13.99 2.38 -4.78
N LEU A 204 -13.27 2.83 -3.76
CA LEU A 204 -11.80 2.72 -3.71
C LEU A 204 -11.32 1.26 -3.68
N VAL A 205 -12.00 0.41 -2.90
CA VAL A 205 -11.66 -1.02 -2.82
C VAL A 205 -11.97 -1.74 -4.12
N THR A 206 -13.08 -1.41 -4.78
CA THR A 206 -13.46 -1.95 -6.07
C THR A 206 -12.45 -1.57 -7.14
N ALA A 207 -12.02 -0.30 -7.21
CA ALA A 207 -10.96 0.13 -8.12
C ALA A 207 -9.63 -0.60 -7.83
N ALA A 208 -9.23 -0.72 -6.56
CA ALA A 208 -8.01 -1.43 -6.18
C ALA A 208 -8.07 -2.91 -6.58
N PHE A 209 -9.22 -3.55 -6.40
CA PHE A 209 -9.44 -4.93 -6.79
C PHE A 209 -9.49 -5.12 -8.31
N GLN A 210 -10.06 -4.19 -9.07
CA GLN A 210 -10.03 -4.22 -10.54
C GLN A 210 -8.60 -4.17 -11.07
N PHE A 211 -7.79 -3.24 -10.55
CA PHE A 211 -6.36 -3.20 -10.84
C PHE A 211 -5.71 -4.53 -10.49
N ALA A 212 -5.89 -5.01 -9.24
CA ALA A 212 -5.31 -6.26 -8.77
C ALA A 212 -5.72 -7.46 -9.64
N SER A 213 -6.98 -7.56 -10.05
CA SER A 213 -7.47 -8.65 -10.89
C SER A 213 -6.82 -8.68 -12.27
N SER A 214 -6.43 -7.52 -12.77
CA SER A 214 -5.83 -7.35 -14.08
C SER A 214 -4.29 -7.46 -14.09
N THR A 215 -3.64 -7.43 -12.90
CA THR A 215 -2.17 -7.40 -12.76
C THR A 215 -1.61 -8.49 -11.87
N LEU A 216 -2.37 -9.04 -10.92
CA LEU A 216 -1.89 -10.07 -10.00
C LEU A 216 -1.56 -11.37 -10.74
N SER A 217 -0.40 -11.93 -10.46
CA SER A 217 -0.01 -13.26 -10.91
C SER A 217 -1.00 -14.30 -10.37
N ARG A 218 -1.36 -15.29 -11.17
CA ARG A 218 -2.24 -16.39 -10.74
C ARG A 218 -1.43 -17.44 -9.97
N GLN A 219 -1.05 -17.11 -8.74
CA GLN A 219 -0.19 -17.95 -7.92
C GLN A 219 -0.73 -18.06 -6.48
N PRO A 220 -0.48 -19.20 -5.78
CA PRO A 220 -0.83 -19.36 -4.37
C PRO A 220 -0.19 -18.32 -3.44
N SER A 221 0.87 -17.66 -3.88
CA SER A 221 1.59 -16.61 -3.17
C SER A 221 1.16 -15.19 -3.52
N SER A 222 0.17 -15.02 -4.39
CA SER A 222 -0.33 -13.69 -4.71
C SER A 222 -1.27 -13.19 -3.63
N TRP A 223 -1.14 -11.91 -3.27
CA TRP A 223 -1.87 -11.29 -2.18
C TRP A 223 -2.59 -10.01 -2.62
N PHE A 224 -3.81 -9.85 -2.11
CA PHE A 224 -4.53 -8.59 -2.13
C PHE A 224 -4.91 -8.22 -0.70
N VAL A 225 -4.49 -7.04 -0.26
CA VAL A 225 -4.79 -6.51 1.06
C VAL A 225 -5.42 -5.14 0.91
N SER A 226 -6.60 -4.94 1.48
CA SER A 226 -7.28 -3.64 1.42
C SER A 226 -7.93 -3.26 2.73
N LYS A 227 -7.78 -2.01 3.12
CA LYS A 227 -8.64 -1.37 4.12
C LYS A 227 -10.03 -1.15 3.53
N VAL A 228 -11.06 -1.34 4.35
CA VAL A 228 -12.45 -1.07 3.99
C VAL A 228 -13.25 -0.60 5.20
N PHE A 229 -14.24 0.27 4.98
CA PHE A 229 -15.30 0.55 5.94
C PHE A 229 -16.46 -0.42 5.69
N PRO A 230 -16.81 -1.27 6.66
CA PRO A 230 -17.78 -2.34 6.45
C PRO A 230 -19.20 -1.78 6.27
N SER A 231 -19.88 -2.33 5.27
CA SER A 231 -21.29 -2.15 4.91
C SER A 231 -21.85 -3.44 4.30
N ALA A 232 -23.18 -3.53 4.19
CA ALA A 232 -23.85 -4.66 3.51
C ALA A 232 -23.34 -4.84 2.07
N ASP A 233 -23.18 -3.75 1.32
CA ASP A 233 -22.65 -3.78 -0.05
C ASP A 233 -21.21 -4.30 -0.10
N SER A 234 -20.39 -3.93 0.89
CA SER A 234 -19.01 -4.44 0.99
C SER A 234 -18.98 -5.93 1.31
N ASP A 235 -19.92 -6.43 2.13
CA ASP A 235 -20.01 -7.86 2.47
C ASP A 235 -20.48 -8.68 1.26
N GLU A 236 -21.42 -8.13 0.47
CA GLU A 236 -21.83 -8.73 -0.79
C GLU A 236 -20.67 -8.79 -1.79
N PHE A 237 -19.95 -7.68 -1.97
CA PHE A 237 -18.77 -7.63 -2.84
C PHE A 237 -17.70 -8.64 -2.38
N LEU A 238 -17.42 -8.74 -1.08
CA LEU A 238 -16.49 -9.73 -0.54
C LEU A 238 -16.89 -11.16 -0.91
N ARG A 239 -18.18 -11.49 -0.80
CA ARG A 239 -18.71 -12.84 -1.03
C ARG A 239 -18.77 -13.20 -2.51
N LEU A 240 -19.28 -12.29 -3.33
CA LEU A 240 -19.50 -12.52 -4.76
C LEU A 240 -18.23 -12.33 -5.60
N THR A 241 -17.28 -11.54 -5.11
CA THR A 241 -16.08 -11.19 -5.87
C THR A 241 -14.83 -11.81 -5.24
N LEU A 242 -14.39 -11.34 -4.07
CA LEU A 242 -13.10 -11.76 -3.50
C LEU A 242 -13.06 -13.27 -3.19
N LYS A 243 -14.09 -13.80 -2.52
CA LYS A 243 -14.14 -15.22 -2.16
C LYS A 243 -14.23 -16.17 -3.37
N GLN A 244 -14.63 -15.67 -4.54
CA GLN A 244 -14.66 -16.45 -5.78
C GLN A 244 -13.31 -16.45 -6.50
N ARG A 245 -12.43 -15.49 -6.18
CA ARG A 245 -11.20 -15.19 -6.93
C ARG A 245 -9.92 -15.48 -6.16
N PHE A 246 -10.03 -15.82 -4.88
CA PHE A 246 -8.90 -16.15 -4.02
C PHE A 246 -9.12 -17.48 -3.29
N ASP A 247 -8.04 -18.22 -3.02
CA ASP A 247 -8.06 -19.44 -2.22
C ASP A 247 -8.52 -19.19 -0.78
N HIS A 248 -8.03 -18.11 -0.18
CA HIS A 248 -8.30 -17.76 1.21
C HIS A 248 -8.58 -16.28 1.34
N VAL A 249 -9.66 -15.93 2.06
CA VAL A 249 -10.03 -14.54 2.35
C VAL A 249 -10.32 -14.40 3.84
N SER A 250 -9.58 -13.51 4.50
CA SER A 250 -9.72 -13.20 5.92
C SER A 250 -10.16 -11.76 6.14
N ILE A 251 -11.11 -11.56 7.05
CA ILE A 251 -11.49 -10.23 7.54
C ILE A 251 -10.78 -10.00 8.87
N VAL A 252 -10.10 -8.87 9.02
CA VAL A 252 -9.24 -8.57 10.17
C VAL A 252 -9.59 -7.22 10.76
N LYS A 253 -10.09 -7.23 12.00
CA LYS A 253 -10.38 -6.02 12.77
C LYS A 253 -9.70 -6.07 14.14
N ASP A 254 -10.13 -6.99 14.99
CA ASP A 254 -9.84 -6.98 16.44
C ASP A 254 -8.37 -7.28 16.78
N LYS A 255 -7.58 -7.72 15.80
CA LYS A 255 -6.17 -8.07 15.97
C LYS A 255 -5.20 -6.97 15.54
N ILE A 256 -5.70 -5.86 15.01
CA ILE A 256 -4.87 -4.71 14.63
C ILE A 256 -4.96 -3.67 15.75
N THR A 257 -4.11 -3.80 16.76
CA THR A 257 -4.08 -2.83 17.87
C THR A 257 -3.64 -1.45 17.40
N ALA A 258 -2.97 -1.36 16.24
CA ALA A 258 -2.63 -0.11 15.58
C ALA A 258 -3.82 0.59 14.91
N SER A 259 -4.98 -0.05 14.81
CA SER A 259 -6.24 0.59 14.44
C SER A 259 -6.84 1.28 15.66
N ARG A 260 -7.41 2.47 15.46
CA ARG A 260 -8.09 3.19 16.56
C ARG A 260 -9.37 2.46 16.95
N LYS A 261 -9.70 2.42 18.24
CA LYS A 261 -10.93 1.76 18.74
C LYS A 261 -12.21 2.39 18.15
N GLU A 262 -12.18 3.70 17.93
CA GLU A 262 -13.27 4.45 17.30
C GLU A 262 -13.31 4.30 15.77
N SER A 263 -12.28 3.72 15.15
CA SER A 263 -12.28 3.48 13.71
C SER A 263 -13.19 2.31 13.37
N ARG A 264 -13.96 2.47 12.30
CA ARG A 264 -14.77 1.40 11.73
C ARG A 264 -13.97 0.53 10.76
N GLU A 265 -12.70 0.85 10.52
CA GLU A 265 -11.87 0.16 9.54
C GLU A 265 -11.71 -1.33 9.84
N VAL A 266 -11.79 -2.13 8.79
CA VAL A 266 -11.40 -3.54 8.76
C VAL A 266 -10.45 -3.75 7.58
N PHE A 267 -9.66 -4.81 7.64
CA PHE A 267 -8.75 -5.20 6.56
C PHE A 267 -9.22 -6.51 5.95
N TRP A 268 -9.38 -6.53 4.64
CA TRP A 268 -9.51 -7.75 3.87
C TRP A 268 -8.11 -8.22 3.47
N VAL A 269 -7.79 -9.48 3.77
CA VAL A 269 -6.53 -10.13 3.41
C VAL A 269 -6.88 -11.35 2.57
N ALA A 270 -6.60 -11.29 1.28
CA ALA A 270 -6.88 -12.34 0.32
C ALA A 270 -5.59 -12.94 -0.25
N LYS A 271 -5.51 -14.28 -0.29
CA LYS A 271 -4.34 -15.05 -0.71
C LYS A 271 -4.71 -16.02 -1.82
N GLY A 272 -3.80 -16.21 -2.77
CA GLY A 272 -3.88 -17.25 -3.79
C GLY A 272 -4.85 -16.87 -4.90
N PHE A 273 -4.44 -15.91 -5.72
CA PHE A 273 -5.30 -15.37 -6.78
C PHE A 273 -5.53 -16.40 -7.89
N ARG A 274 -6.80 -16.61 -8.26
CA ARG A 274 -7.24 -17.61 -9.26
C ARG A 274 -7.59 -17.01 -10.62
N GLY A 275 -7.88 -15.70 -10.66
CA GLY A 275 -8.41 -14.98 -11.83
C GLY A 275 -9.93 -14.97 -11.94
#